data_AF-A0A0S8EIA5-F1
#
_entry.id   AF-A0A0S8EIA5-F1
#
_cell.length_a   1.000
_cell.length_b   1.000
_cell.length_c   1.000
_cell.angle_alpha   90.00
_cell.angle_beta   90.00
_cell.angle_gamma   90.00
#
_symmetry.space_group_name_H-M   'P 1'
#
loop_
_entity.id
_entity.type
_entity.pdbx_description
1 polymer ?
#
loop_
_entity_poly.entity_id
_entity_poly.type
_entity_poly.pdbx_seq_one_letter_code
_entity_poly.pdbx_strand_id
1 'polypeptide(L)'
;MPKKKKSAISVFDCPQPPENTDIDRYTGIAMTDWFSPALLIRTALRQVASTLFATYSDKRTLLAAVNDATPFVTEWSSQDRITVDYVADLGDGWDSTYSVAWGLAQPELTVDDGMTPLARGEILVMGGDQVYPYASSDEYKNRLARPYQAALPCSDESTAPTVFAIPGNHDWYDGLSSFMRYFGQQRWFAGWRTRQTRSYWAVQLPHRWWLWGIDSQLDAYIDHAQIRYFRETAETHMQPGDRVILCVAEPSWIFANNGDATLHRNLSFVENEIINKHGGHLALTVSGDLHHYAHYTERAPDAGKARHKVTCGGGGAFSHGTHHLPDELDLGDDEEIYDSTGEYLPSASDSRAMLWRNLLMPLRHPLFAAVIGGFYLVYAWVLNRTLLLPELSAIPFAIENVEKIPSLFIKSTFTSLLAVAFLLLLVMSGAMFAQPDWKSCPGRKPIRKWLGGIVHSVLHLVVLLGSLWYIATESWITIPPDPPEWGSAVYFSLAIGLSGALIGGVVFGLYLILSNLLFGFHRTEAFSAVADKDHKSFLRIQIS
;
A
#
# COMPACT_ATOMS: atom_id res chain seq x y z
N MET A 1 49.75 -8.37 -20.65
CA MET A 1 48.55 -7.57 -20.97
C MET A 1 48.29 -6.60 -19.83
N PRO A 2 48.30 -5.28 -20.05
CA PRO A 2 48.05 -4.33 -18.98
C PRO A 2 46.55 -4.34 -18.64
N LYS A 3 46.23 -4.50 -17.34
CA LYS A 3 44.87 -4.31 -16.81
C LYS A 3 44.44 -2.88 -17.13
N LYS A 4 43.44 -2.71 -18.00
CA LYS A 4 42.74 -1.42 -18.19
C LYS A 4 42.25 -0.96 -16.82
N LYS A 5 42.74 0.19 -16.35
CA LYS A 5 42.12 0.93 -15.24
C LYS A 5 40.67 1.21 -15.68
N LYS A 6 39.67 0.70 -14.94
CA LYS A 6 38.28 1.16 -15.07
C LYS A 6 38.33 2.68 -14.87
N SER A 7 37.96 3.47 -15.88
CA SER A 7 37.79 4.91 -15.72
C SER A 7 36.79 5.13 -14.59
N ALA A 8 37.09 6.05 -13.68
CA ALA A 8 36.16 6.40 -12.63
C ALA A 8 34.92 7.00 -13.31
N ILE A 9 33.82 6.23 -13.33
CA ILE A 9 32.52 6.70 -13.82
C ILE A 9 32.10 7.85 -12.90
N SER A 10 31.84 9.02 -13.48
CA SER A 10 31.36 10.17 -12.73
C SER A 10 29.94 9.88 -12.21
N VAL A 11 29.59 10.40 -11.04
CA VAL A 11 28.21 10.28 -10.51
C VAL A 11 27.20 11.04 -11.38
N PHE A 12 27.68 11.84 -12.34
CA PHE A 12 26.89 12.56 -13.33
C PHE A 12 26.74 11.83 -14.66
N ASP A 13 27.50 10.74 -14.89
CA ASP A 13 27.38 9.95 -16.10
C ASP A 13 26.13 9.07 -16.03
N CYS A 14 25.56 8.80 -17.20
CA CYS A 14 24.44 7.88 -17.32
C CYS A 14 24.83 6.48 -16.80
N PRO A 15 24.04 5.87 -15.91
CA PRO A 15 24.42 4.63 -15.25
C PRO A 15 24.53 3.51 -16.29
N GLN A 16 25.69 2.83 -16.30
CA GLN A 16 25.90 1.68 -17.19
C GLN A 16 24.93 0.55 -16.84
N PRO A 17 24.45 -0.23 -17.81
CA PRO A 17 23.62 -1.41 -17.53
C PRO A 17 24.32 -2.30 -16.49
N PRO A 18 23.58 -2.89 -15.55
CA PRO A 18 24.17 -3.75 -14.53
C PRO A 18 24.98 -4.89 -15.17
N GLU A 19 26.21 -5.13 -14.70
CA GLU A 19 27.02 -6.26 -15.14
C GLU A 19 26.29 -7.59 -14.82
N ASN A 20 26.33 -8.57 -15.74
CA ASN A 20 25.63 -9.87 -15.64
C ASN A 20 25.88 -10.65 -14.34
N THR A 21 26.92 -10.31 -13.58
CA THR A 21 27.38 -11.01 -12.38
C THR A 21 26.48 -10.85 -11.14
N ASP A 22 25.39 -10.10 -11.22
CA ASP A 22 24.49 -9.87 -10.07
C ASP A 22 23.00 -9.85 -10.42
N ILE A 23 22.61 -10.22 -11.64
CA ILE A 23 21.22 -10.05 -12.13
C ILE A 23 20.22 -10.82 -11.26
N ASP A 24 20.53 -12.08 -10.93
CA ASP A 24 19.67 -12.95 -10.12
C ASP A 24 19.43 -12.42 -8.70
N ARG A 25 20.33 -11.56 -8.17
CA ARG A 25 20.16 -11.02 -6.81
C ARG A 25 19.03 -10.02 -6.69
N TYR A 26 18.59 -9.43 -7.80
CA TYR A 26 17.55 -8.41 -7.78
C TYR A 26 16.37 -8.71 -8.72
N THR A 27 16.57 -9.51 -9.77
CA THR A 27 15.46 -9.95 -10.65
C THR A 27 14.53 -10.98 -10.02
N GLY A 28 14.97 -11.65 -8.94
CA GLY A 28 14.16 -12.62 -8.20
C GLY A 28 13.44 -12.07 -6.97
N ILE A 29 13.42 -10.75 -6.77
CA ILE A 29 12.81 -10.16 -5.57
C ILE A 29 11.29 -10.34 -5.63
N ALA A 30 10.78 -11.23 -4.78
CA ALA A 30 9.35 -11.43 -4.59
C ALA A 30 8.67 -10.18 -4.00
N MET A 31 7.34 -10.12 -4.15
CA MET A 31 6.53 -9.12 -3.46
C MET A 31 6.74 -9.21 -1.95
N THR A 32 6.56 -8.09 -1.27
CA THR A 32 6.64 -8.06 0.18
C THR A 32 5.61 -9.02 0.78
N ASP A 33 6.09 -9.93 1.62
CA ASP A 33 5.21 -10.73 2.47
C ASP A 33 4.75 -9.87 3.64
N TRP A 34 3.65 -9.15 3.42
CA TRP A 34 3.02 -8.25 4.39
C TRP A 34 2.52 -8.95 5.65
N PHE A 35 2.38 -10.29 5.62
CA PHE A 35 1.99 -11.11 6.77
C PHE A 35 3.17 -11.77 7.47
N SER A 36 4.40 -11.56 6.98
CA SER A 36 5.60 -12.02 7.66
C SER A 36 5.66 -11.49 9.09
N PRO A 37 5.70 -12.36 10.12
CA PRO A 37 5.74 -11.91 11.52
C PRO A 37 6.94 -10.99 11.81
N ALA A 38 8.09 -11.25 11.18
CA ALA A 38 9.28 -10.43 11.32
C ALA A 38 9.08 -9.03 10.70
N LEU A 39 8.39 -8.95 9.55
CA LEU A 39 8.09 -7.67 8.92
C LEU A 39 7.08 -6.87 9.72
N LEU A 40 6.00 -7.50 10.20
CA LEU A 40 4.98 -6.85 11.04
C LEU A 40 5.63 -6.18 12.26
N ILE A 41 6.51 -6.90 12.97
CA ILE A 41 7.25 -6.37 14.13
C ILE A 41 8.15 -5.19 13.71
N ARG A 42 8.93 -5.34 12.64
CA ARG A 42 9.84 -4.29 12.16
C ARG A 42 9.09 -3.04 11.73
N THR A 43 7.96 -3.20 11.05
CA THR A 43 7.11 -2.10 10.56
C THR A 43 6.50 -1.37 11.75
N ALA A 44 5.98 -2.10 12.75
CA ALA A 44 5.48 -1.49 13.99
C ALA A 44 6.56 -0.66 14.71
N LEU A 45 7.79 -1.19 14.84
CA LEU A 45 8.90 -0.45 15.44
C LEU A 45 9.30 0.78 14.63
N ARG A 46 9.32 0.67 13.30
CA ARG A 46 9.63 1.79 12.39
C ARG A 46 8.55 2.86 12.41
N GLN A 47 7.28 2.49 12.51
CA GLN A 47 6.18 3.44 12.63
C GLN A 47 6.32 4.28 13.91
N VAL A 48 6.63 3.64 15.04
CA VAL A 48 6.89 4.36 16.29
C VAL A 48 8.07 5.33 16.13
N ALA A 49 9.16 4.88 15.50
CA ALA A 49 10.32 5.73 15.25
C ALA A 49 9.98 6.90 14.30
N SER A 50 9.28 6.65 13.19
CA SER A 50 8.96 7.67 12.19
C SER A 50 8.02 8.73 12.76
N THR A 51 6.99 8.36 13.53
CA THR A 51 6.10 9.31 14.22
C THR A 51 6.89 10.22 15.18
N LEU A 52 7.84 9.65 15.93
CA LEU A 52 8.71 10.45 16.79
C LEU A 52 9.59 11.40 15.96
N PHE A 53 10.26 10.92 14.91
CA PHE A 53 11.13 11.77 14.08
C PHE A 53 10.39 12.85 13.29
N ALA A 54 9.20 12.55 12.76
CA ALA A 54 8.34 13.50 12.06
C ALA A 54 8.00 14.72 12.94
N THR A 55 7.81 14.48 14.24
CA THR A 55 7.51 15.54 15.22
C THR A 55 8.69 16.49 15.46
N TYR A 56 9.94 16.05 15.23
CA TYR A 56 11.15 16.80 15.65
C TYR A 56 12.08 17.23 14.51
N SER A 57 11.86 16.82 13.26
CA SER A 57 12.82 17.10 12.18
C SER A 57 12.17 17.18 10.80
N ASP A 58 11.49 18.30 10.51
CA ASP A 58 11.02 18.59 9.14
C ASP A 58 12.20 19.04 8.26
N LYS A 59 12.77 18.08 7.50
CA LYS A 59 13.86 18.35 6.56
C LYS A 59 13.46 19.27 5.41
N ARG A 60 12.17 19.44 5.09
CA ARG A 60 11.72 20.31 3.99
C ARG A 60 12.10 21.76 4.26
N THR A 61 11.99 22.22 5.51
CA THR A 61 12.40 23.58 5.91
C THR A 61 13.90 23.79 5.73
N LEU A 62 14.72 22.80 6.13
CA LEU A 62 16.18 22.85 5.94
C LEU A 62 16.55 22.85 4.45
N LEU A 63 15.92 21.99 3.65
CA LEU A 63 16.14 21.93 2.21
C LEU A 63 15.72 23.23 1.53
N ALA A 64 14.60 23.82 1.93
CA ALA A 64 14.12 25.10 1.39
C ALA A 64 15.09 26.26 1.73
N ALA A 65 15.75 26.21 2.90
CA ALA A 65 16.70 27.25 3.32
C ALA A 65 18.05 27.19 2.59
N VAL A 66 18.42 26.03 2.03
CA VAL A 66 19.75 25.80 1.42
C VAL A 66 19.71 25.89 -0.12
N ASN A 67 18.53 26.05 -0.72
CA ASN A 67 18.32 25.78 -2.13
C ASN A 67 17.88 27.03 -2.91
N ASP A 68 18.83 27.65 -3.63
CA ASP A 68 18.70 28.88 -4.43
C ASP A 68 18.13 28.66 -5.86
N ALA A 69 17.57 27.48 -6.16
CA ALA A 69 17.05 27.17 -7.49
C ALA A 69 15.81 28.01 -7.86
N THR A 70 15.61 28.26 -9.17
CA THR A 70 14.38 28.88 -9.69
C THR A 70 13.16 28.13 -9.18
N PRO A 71 12.07 28.84 -8.82
CA PRO A 71 10.93 28.22 -8.18
C PRO A 71 10.20 27.23 -9.08
N PHE A 72 10.37 27.21 -10.40
CA PHE A 72 9.70 26.26 -11.27
C PHE A 72 10.53 25.96 -12.52
N VAL A 73 10.13 24.93 -13.26
CA VAL A 73 10.78 24.48 -14.49
C VAL A 73 9.96 24.91 -15.70
N THR A 74 10.60 25.52 -16.70
CA THR A 74 9.94 26.06 -17.91
C THR A 74 10.41 25.44 -19.22
N GLU A 75 11.24 24.41 -19.17
CA GLU A 75 11.91 23.81 -20.33
C GLU A 75 10.95 23.36 -21.45
N TRP A 76 9.71 23.01 -21.09
CA TRP A 76 8.70 22.52 -22.03
C TRP A 76 7.63 23.53 -22.40
N SER A 77 7.61 24.74 -21.80
CA SER A 77 6.47 25.65 -21.93
C SER A 77 6.22 26.18 -23.35
N SER A 78 7.23 26.12 -24.21
CA SER A 78 7.17 26.58 -25.61
C SER A 78 6.92 25.47 -26.64
N GLN A 79 6.73 24.22 -26.20
CA GLN A 79 6.47 23.09 -27.13
C GLN A 79 5.03 23.11 -27.64
N ASP A 80 4.79 22.55 -28.83
CA ASP A 80 3.43 22.43 -29.38
C ASP A 80 2.63 21.26 -28.78
N ARG A 81 3.33 20.25 -28.26
CA ARG A 81 2.73 19.08 -27.62
C ARG A 81 3.69 18.54 -26.58
N ILE A 82 3.14 17.98 -25.50
CA ILE A 82 3.91 17.18 -24.55
C ILE A 82 3.11 15.98 -24.07
N THR A 83 3.83 14.89 -23.80
CA THR A 83 3.30 13.67 -23.19
C THR A 83 3.87 13.51 -21.79
N VAL A 84 2.97 13.33 -20.82
CA VAL A 84 3.31 13.14 -19.40
C VAL A 84 2.85 11.75 -18.98
N ASP A 85 3.80 10.90 -18.59
CA ASP A 85 3.52 9.63 -17.95
C ASP A 85 3.39 9.81 -16.43
N TYR A 86 2.43 9.14 -15.79
CA TYR A 86 2.25 9.13 -14.34
C TYR A 86 2.17 7.70 -13.81
N VAL A 87 2.91 7.40 -12.74
CA VAL A 87 2.92 6.10 -12.08
C VAL A 87 3.10 6.29 -10.57
N ALA A 88 2.44 5.48 -9.74
CA ALA A 88 2.60 5.51 -8.29
C ALA A 88 2.56 4.10 -7.68
N ASP A 89 3.02 3.97 -6.43
CA ASP A 89 3.01 2.72 -5.64
C ASP A 89 3.88 1.63 -6.27
N LEU A 90 5.18 1.88 -6.23
CA LEU A 90 6.21 1.11 -6.92
C LEU A 90 7.02 0.27 -5.93
N GLY A 91 7.80 -0.68 -6.46
CA GLY A 91 8.88 -1.28 -5.68
C GLY A 91 8.40 -2.20 -4.57
N ASP A 92 7.28 -2.90 -4.76
CA ASP A 92 6.87 -4.00 -3.87
C ASP A 92 7.44 -5.33 -4.31
N GLY A 93 7.47 -5.62 -5.62
CA GLY A 93 8.13 -6.80 -6.18
C GLY A 93 8.82 -6.48 -7.51
N TRP A 94 9.76 -7.33 -7.91
CA TRP A 94 10.49 -7.15 -9.17
C TRP A 94 9.53 -7.22 -10.37
N ASP A 95 8.80 -8.32 -10.54
CA ASP A 95 8.01 -8.58 -11.76
C ASP A 95 7.02 -7.46 -12.07
N SER A 96 6.27 -7.02 -11.06
CA SER A 96 5.26 -5.96 -11.20
C SER A 96 5.90 -4.60 -11.51
N THR A 97 6.91 -4.21 -10.73
CA THR A 97 7.60 -2.92 -10.93
C THR A 97 8.34 -2.88 -12.26
N TYR A 98 9.02 -3.97 -12.64
CA TYR A 98 9.73 -4.08 -13.91
C TYR A 98 8.76 -4.05 -15.10
N SER A 99 7.62 -4.74 -15.02
CA SER A 99 6.64 -4.76 -16.11
C SER A 99 6.11 -3.35 -16.42
N VAL A 100 5.80 -2.57 -15.38
CA VAL A 100 5.38 -1.16 -15.54
C VAL A 100 6.53 -0.30 -16.06
N ALA A 101 7.73 -0.43 -15.47
CA ALA A 101 8.91 0.30 -15.92
C ALA A 101 9.24 0.01 -17.39
N TRP A 102 9.09 -1.25 -17.83
CA TRP A 102 9.29 -1.67 -19.21
C TRP A 102 8.28 -0.99 -20.14
N GLY A 103 7.00 -0.93 -19.77
CA GLY A 103 5.98 -0.20 -20.53
C GLY A 103 6.31 1.29 -20.67
N LEU A 104 6.69 1.93 -19.57
CA LEU A 104 7.12 3.35 -19.55
C LEU A 104 8.39 3.60 -20.38
N ALA A 105 9.27 2.61 -20.50
CA ALA A 105 10.52 2.73 -21.25
C ALA A 105 10.32 2.65 -22.78
N GLN A 106 9.23 2.03 -23.24
CA GLN A 106 9.01 1.80 -24.67
C GLN A 106 8.91 3.13 -25.43
N PRO A 107 9.59 3.26 -26.60
CA PRO A 107 9.50 4.46 -27.42
C PRO A 107 8.06 4.79 -27.86
N GLU A 108 7.28 3.75 -28.11
CA GLU A 108 5.87 3.82 -28.48
C GLU A 108 5.11 2.65 -27.83
N LEU A 109 3.86 2.87 -27.49
CA LEU A 109 2.94 1.83 -27.00
C LEU A 109 1.74 1.73 -27.91
N THR A 110 1.36 0.50 -28.25
CA THR A 110 0.09 0.22 -28.94
C THR A 110 -0.93 -0.21 -27.89
N VAL A 111 -2.07 0.48 -27.86
CA VAL A 111 -3.21 0.13 -27.00
C VAL A 111 -4.25 -0.66 -27.81
N ASP A 112 -5.08 -1.45 -27.12
CA ASP A 112 -6.00 -2.41 -27.75
C ASP A 112 -7.05 -1.78 -28.68
N ASP A 113 -7.33 -0.47 -28.55
CA ASP A 113 -8.19 0.24 -29.49
C ASP A 113 -7.57 0.42 -30.88
N GLY A 114 -6.26 0.17 -31.03
CA GLY A 114 -5.52 0.16 -32.29
C GLY A 114 -5.43 1.51 -33.00
N MET A 115 -5.87 2.62 -32.37
CA MET A 115 -6.11 3.86 -33.12
C MET A 115 -4.88 4.75 -33.27
N THR A 116 -3.90 4.73 -32.36
CA THR A 116 -2.62 5.46 -32.53
C THR A 116 -1.52 4.95 -31.59
N PRO A 117 -0.29 4.68 -32.08
CA PRO A 117 0.86 4.46 -31.19
C PRO A 117 1.09 5.68 -30.29
N LEU A 118 1.09 5.47 -28.97
CA LEU A 118 1.36 6.50 -28.00
C LEU A 118 2.86 6.61 -27.79
N ALA A 119 3.47 7.72 -28.21
CA ALA A 119 4.88 8.00 -27.94
C ALA A 119 5.17 8.02 -26.43
N ARG A 120 6.40 7.67 -26.06
CA ARG A 120 6.88 7.75 -24.67
C ARG A 120 6.71 9.15 -24.11
N GLY A 121 6.36 9.25 -22.83
CA GLY A 121 6.35 10.53 -22.12
C GLY A 121 7.72 11.22 -22.14
N GLU A 122 7.74 12.50 -22.51
CA GLU A 122 8.90 13.37 -22.28
C GLU A 122 9.12 13.64 -20.78
N ILE A 123 8.03 13.60 -20.01
CA ILE A 123 8.02 13.69 -18.55
C ILE A 123 7.43 12.42 -17.96
N LEU A 124 8.10 11.84 -16.97
CA LEU A 124 7.59 10.81 -16.07
C LEU A 124 7.36 11.42 -14.69
N VAL A 125 6.19 11.24 -14.12
CA VAL A 125 5.86 11.57 -12.73
C VAL A 125 5.74 10.30 -11.91
N MET A 126 6.55 10.19 -10.86
CA MET A 126 6.41 9.19 -9.81
C MET A 126 5.60 9.76 -8.65
N GLY A 127 4.35 9.33 -8.54
CA GLY A 127 3.28 9.97 -7.80
C GLY A 127 3.18 9.67 -6.31
N GLY A 128 4.12 8.93 -5.73
CA GLY A 128 4.08 8.49 -4.33
C GLY A 128 4.57 7.04 -4.18
N ASP A 129 4.99 6.70 -2.97
CA ASP A 129 5.44 5.36 -2.55
C ASP A 129 6.36 4.68 -3.56
N GLN A 130 7.58 5.18 -3.67
CA GLN A 130 8.53 4.62 -4.65
C GLN A 130 9.10 3.26 -4.24
N VAL A 131 8.86 2.81 -3.00
CA VAL A 131 9.42 1.58 -2.48
C VAL A 131 8.61 0.99 -1.34
N TYR A 132 8.55 -0.34 -1.28
CA TYR A 132 8.01 -1.11 -0.15
C TYR A 132 9.05 -2.09 0.42
N PRO A 133 8.92 -2.53 1.67
CA PRO A 133 7.91 -2.11 2.66
C PRO A 133 8.20 -0.73 3.27
N TYR A 134 9.40 -0.19 3.10
CA TYR A 134 9.78 1.12 3.63
C TYR A 134 11.05 1.64 2.94
N ALA A 135 11.28 2.94 3.02
CA ALA A 135 12.50 3.55 2.54
C ALA A 135 13.77 3.00 3.24
N SER A 136 14.75 2.69 2.41
CA SER A 136 16.17 2.60 2.75
C SER A 136 17.01 2.66 1.47
N SER A 137 18.31 2.94 1.59
CA SER A 137 19.19 2.99 0.41
C SER A 137 19.22 1.68 -0.37
N ASP A 138 19.12 0.53 0.31
CA ASP A 138 19.15 -0.78 -0.33
C ASP A 138 17.82 -1.11 -1.01
N GLU A 139 16.69 -0.82 -0.35
CA GLU A 139 15.36 -1.08 -0.93
C GLU A 139 15.12 -0.17 -2.16
N TYR A 140 15.45 1.13 -2.08
CA TYR A 140 15.39 2.01 -3.26
C TYR A 140 16.26 1.50 -4.41
N LYS A 141 17.47 1.02 -4.11
CA LYS A 141 18.36 0.49 -5.14
C LYS A 141 17.79 -0.78 -5.78
N ASN A 142 17.30 -1.70 -4.97
CA ASN A 142 16.95 -3.05 -5.41
C ASN A 142 15.53 -3.16 -5.96
N ARG A 143 14.58 -2.43 -5.38
CA ARG A 143 13.15 -2.52 -5.73
C ARG A 143 12.66 -1.40 -6.64
N LEU A 144 13.39 -0.28 -6.75
CA LEU A 144 13.02 0.81 -7.65
C LEU A 144 14.08 1.01 -8.75
N ALA A 145 15.30 1.38 -8.38
CA ALA A 145 16.30 1.83 -9.35
C ALA A 145 16.73 0.71 -10.30
N ARG A 146 16.95 -0.51 -9.80
CA ARG A 146 17.34 -1.67 -10.62
C ARG A 146 16.26 -2.10 -11.63
N PRO A 147 14.96 -2.22 -11.27
CA PRO A 147 13.91 -2.45 -12.27
C PRO A 147 13.87 -1.39 -13.37
N TYR A 148 13.91 -0.11 -13.01
CA TYR A 148 13.88 0.99 -13.98
C TYR A 148 15.15 1.03 -14.84
N GLN A 149 16.31 0.73 -14.26
CA GLN A 149 17.58 0.60 -14.98
C GLN A 149 17.58 -0.60 -15.93
N ALA A 150 16.93 -1.71 -15.58
CA ALA A 150 16.79 -2.84 -16.48
C ALA A 150 15.82 -2.52 -17.64
N ALA A 151 14.79 -1.70 -17.39
CA ALA A 151 13.82 -1.30 -18.40
C ALA A 151 14.37 -0.25 -19.38
N LEU A 152 15.04 0.78 -18.86
CA LEU A 152 15.70 1.83 -19.64
C LEU A 152 17.08 2.13 -19.03
N PRO A 153 18.15 1.42 -19.46
CA PRO A 153 19.46 1.55 -18.82
C PRO A 153 20.08 2.94 -18.98
N CYS A 154 20.01 3.47 -20.20
CA CYS A 154 20.55 4.77 -20.53
C CYS A 154 19.82 5.38 -21.71
N SER A 155 19.79 6.72 -21.76
CA SER A 155 19.28 7.49 -22.88
C SER A 155 20.34 8.49 -23.32
N ASP A 156 20.30 8.90 -24.58
CA ASP A 156 21.11 10.04 -25.04
C ASP A 156 20.67 11.31 -24.30
N GLU A 157 21.62 12.08 -23.78
CA GLU A 157 21.34 13.24 -22.91
C GLU A 157 20.43 14.28 -23.58
N SER A 158 20.56 14.48 -24.89
CA SER A 158 19.74 15.43 -25.65
C SER A 158 18.28 15.01 -25.82
N THR A 159 17.96 13.73 -25.62
CA THR A 159 16.61 13.17 -25.81
C THR A 159 16.11 12.41 -24.59
N ALA A 160 16.84 12.49 -23.48
CA ALA A 160 16.52 11.74 -22.27
C ALA A 160 15.22 12.28 -21.67
N PRO A 161 14.23 11.41 -21.39
CA PRO A 161 13.02 11.84 -20.69
C PRO A 161 13.39 12.33 -19.28
N THR A 162 12.60 13.26 -18.75
CA THR A 162 12.77 13.77 -17.39
C THR A 162 11.87 13.02 -16.43
N VAL A 163 12.35 12.74 -15.22
CA VAL A 163 11.54 12.23 -14.12
C VAL A 163 11.40 13.28 -13.01
N PHE A 164 10.17 13.46 -12.57
CA PHE A 164 9.80 14.13 -11.34
C PHE A 164 9.13 13.13 -10.40
N ALA A 165 9.26 13.34 -9.10
CA ALA A 165 8.70 12.47 -8.08
C ALA A 165 8.16 13.29 -6.90
N ILE A 166 7.13 12.78 -6.24
CA ILE A 166 6.67 13.22 -4.93
C ILE A 166 6.72 12.03 -3.96
N PRO A 167 7.06 12.23 -2.68
CA PRO A 167 7.13 11.13 -1.72
C PRO A 167 5.74 10.74 -1.22
N GLY A 168 5.51 9.44 -1.05
CA GLY A 168 4.41 8.90 -0.25
C GLY A 168 4.86 8.57 1.18
N ASN A 169 3.95 8.01 1.99
CA ASN A 169 4.24 7.66 3.38
C ASN A 169 5.39 6.63 3.49
N HIS A 170 5.54 5.72 2.54
CA HIS A 170 6.60 4.71 2.58
C HIS A 170 8.00 5.29 2.33
N ASP A 171 8.08 6.44 1.64
CA ASP A 171 9.32 7.15 1.35
C ASP A 171 9.88 7.90 2.57
N TRP A 172 9.01 8.19 3.55
CA TRP A 172 9.36 8.96 4.75
C TRP A 172 10.01 8.12 5.87
N TYR A 173 9.99 6.79 5.79
CA TYR A 173 10.53 5.92 6.86
C TYR A 173 12.04 6.05 7.13
N ASP A 174 12.82 6.60 6.20
CA ASP A 174 14.25 6.93 6.41
C ASP A 174 14.51 8.44 6.57
N GLY A 175 13.44 9.19 6.84
CA GLY A 175 13.42 10.64 6.88
C GLY A 175 13.70 11.25 5.51
N LEU A 176 13.18 10.70 4.42
CA LEU A 176 13.28 11.20 3.05
C LEU A 176 14.71 11.21 2.47
N SER A 177 15.63 10.48 3.09
CA SER A 177 17.05 10.52 2.73
C SER A 177 17.32 9.85 1.39
N SER A 178 16.75 8.67 1.17
CA SER A 178 16.92 7.92 -0.09
C SER A 178 16.18 8.61 -1.24
N PHE A 179 14.97 9.11 -1.00
CA PHE A 179 14.19 9.89 -1.96
C PHE A 179 15.01 11.08 -2.50
N MET A 180 15.52 11.93 -1.61
CA MET A 180 16.29 13.12 -2.01
C MET A 180 17.60 12.76 -2.72
N ARG A 181 18.20 11.61 -2.41
CA ARG A 181 19.39 11.12 -3.10
C ARG A 181 19.12 10.78 -4.56
N TYR A 182 17.98 10.17 -4.87
CA TYR A 182 17.62 9.79 -6.24
C TYR A 182 17.07 10.97 -7.02
N PHE A 183 16.11 11.70 -6.47
CA PHE A 183 15.36 12.70 -7.24
C PHE A 183 15.87 14.13 -7.05
N GLY A 184 16.31 14.49 -5.85
CA GLY A 184 16.63 15.87 -5.46
C GLY A 184 18.03 16.38 -5.81
N GLN A 185 18.82 15.66 -6.59
CA GLN A 185 20.23 16.02 -6.90
C GLN A 185 20.50 16.32 -8.38
N GLN A 186 19.45 16.40 -9.22
CA GLN A 186 19.56 16.66 -10.66
C GLN A 186 20.50 15.69 -11.40
N ARG A 187 20.38 14.40 -11.06
CA ARG A 187 21.22 13.31 -11.57
C ARG A 187 20.43 12.42 -12.52
N TRP A 188 21.09 11.41 -13.07
CA TRP A 188 20.42 10.33 -13.77
C TRP A 188 19.68 9.43 -12.77
N PHE A 189 18.45 9.08 -13.13
CA PHE A 189 17.70 7.98 -12.55
C PHE A 189 17.46 6.97 -13.69
N ALA A 190 18.26 5.90 -13.73
CA ALA A 190 18.31 5.01 -14.89
C ALA A 190 18.51 5.83 -16.19
N GLY A 191 17.71 5.60 -17.24
CA GLY A 191 17.72 6.39 -18.46
C GLY A 191 16.93 7.70 -18.43
N TRP A 192 16.43 8.13 -17.26
CA TRP A 192 15.76 9.42 -17.07
C TRP A 192 16.69 10.45 -16.40
N ARG A 193 16.45 11.73 -16.65
CA ARG A 193 17.10 12.85 -15.95
C ARG A 193 16.20 13.40 -14.85
N THR A 194 16.75 13.72 -13.68
CA THR A 194 16.00 14.44 -12.65
C THR A 194 16.25 15.94 -12.76
N ARG A 195 15.24 16.76 -12.46
CA ARG A 195 15.35 18.23 -12.45
C ARG A 195 15.02 18.85 -11.09
N GLN A 196 14.25 18.16 -10.26
CA GLN A 196 13.88 18.66 -8.94
C GLN A 196 15.07 18.70 -7.98
N THR A 197 15.00 19.64 -7.04
CA THR A 197 15.96 19.80 -5.94
C THR A 197 15.28 19.74 -4.57
N ARG A 198 13.97 19.51 -4.57
CA ARG A 198 13.07 19.45 -3.41
C ARG A 198 12.10 18.28 -3.60
N SER A 199 11.30 17.96 -2.57
CA SER A 199 10.29 16.90 -2.63
C SER A 199 8.96 17.32 -3.27
N TYR A 200 8.79 18.61 -3.51
CA TYR A 200 7.68 19.21 -4.25
C TYR A 200 8.24 20.06 -5.40
N TRP A 201 7.42 20.31 -6.41
CA TRP A 201 7.86 20.99 -7.63
C TRP A 201 6.67 21.56 -8.42
N ALA A 202 6.98 22.51 -9.30
CA ALA A 202 6.06 23.06 -10.31
C ALA A 202 6.76 23.11 -11.67
N VAL A 203 6.04 22.67 -12.72
CA VAL A 203 6.49 22.69 -14.11
C VAL A 203 5.45 23.43 -14.95
N GLN A 204 5.91 24.39 -15.76
CA GLN A 204 5.09 25.04 -16.77
C GLN A 204 5.13 24.21 -18.06
N LEU A 205 3.96 23.82 -18.54
CA LEU A 205 3.75 23.03 -19.74
C LEU A 205 3.20 23.92 -20.88
N PRO A 206 3.18 23.42 -22.13
CA PRO A 206 2.50 24.06 -23.24
C PRO A 206 1.05 24.46 -22.96
N HIS A 207 0.51 25.36 -23.79
CA HIS A 207 -0.92 25.66 -23.82
C HIS A 207 -1.50 26.12 -22.47
N ARG A 208 -0.67 26.82 -21.69
CA ARG A 208 -1.05 27.36 -20.38
C ARG A 208 -1.44 26.29 -19.36
N TRP A 209 -0.85 25.11 -19.50
CA TRP A 209 -0.93 24.06 -18.50
C TRP A 209 0.22 24.14 -17.50
N TRP A 210 -0.06 23.69 -16.29
CA TRP A 210 0.89 23.53 -15.21
C TRP A 210 0.79 22.11 -14.68
N LEU A 211 1.93 21.58 -14.26
CA LEU A 211 2.02 20.29 -13.58
C LEU A 211 2.71 20.51 -12.23
N TRP A 212 1.98 20.28 -11.15
CA TRP A 212 2.42 20.53 -9.78
C TRP A 212 2.48 19.22 -9.00
N GLY A 213 3.51 19.06 -8.18
CA GLY A 213 3.66 17.92 -7.27
C GLY A 213 3.83 18.38 -5.83
N ILE A 214 2.94 17.93 -4.96
CA ILE A 214 2.90 18.31 -3.53
C ILE A 214 3.42 17.17 -2.66
N ASP A 215 4.19 17.54 -1.64
CA ASP A 215 4.67 16.61 -0.60
C ASP A 215 3.85 16.80 0.67
N SER A 216 2.97 15.82 0.92
CA SER A 216 1.98 15.83 2.00
C SER A 216 2.42 15.05 3.25
N GLN A 217 3.66 14.54 3.33
CA GLN A 217 4.17 13.77 4.48
C GLN A 217 3.23 12.61 4.92
N LEU A 218 3.21 12.28 6.22
CA LEU A 218 2.40 11.22 6.84
C LEU A 218 0.97 11.67 7.21
N ASP A 219 0.78 12.96 7.53
CA ASP A 219 -0.48 13.52 8.08
C ASP A 219 -1.11 14.59 7.17
N ALA A 220 -0.87 14.48 5.86
CA ALA A 220 -1.31 15.43 4.84
C ALA A 220 -0.82 16.90 5.02
N TYR A 221 0.11 17.17 5.93
CA TYR A 221 0.55 18.53 6.28
C TYR A 221 1.45 19.17 5.19
N ILE A 222 0.97 20.28 4.63
CA ILE A 222 1.74 21.14 3.73
C ILE A 222 2.42 22.22 4.57
N ASP A 223 3.75 22.21 4.61
CA ASP A 223 4.51 23.18 5.40
C ASP A 223 4.46 24.60 4.81
N HIS A 224 4.81 25.58 5.64
CA HIS A 224 4.79 26.99 5.26
C HIS A 224 5.74 27.32 4.08
N ALA A 225 6.89 26.65 3.97
CA ALA A 225 7.83 26.91 2.88
C ALA A 225 7.27 26.43 1.54
N GLN A 226 6.56 25.30 1.55
CA GLN A 226 5.86 24.75 0.39
C GLN A 226 4.66 25.62 0.00
N ILE A 227 3.86 26.10 0.96
CA ILE A 227 2.77 27.05 0.70
C ILE A 227 3.31 28.32 0.03
N ARG A 228 4.39 28.89 0.59
CA ARG A 228 5.03 30.09 0.04
C ARG A 228 5.52 29.84 -1.38
N TYR A 229 6.16 28.70 -1.64
CA TYR A 229 6.66 28.32 -2.95
C TYR A 229 5.56 28.29 -4.04
N PHE A 230 4.44 27.61 -3.77
CA PHE A 230 3.34 27.55 -4.75
C PHE A 230 2.60 28.87 -4.88
N ARG A 231 2.45 29.62 -3.78
CA ARG A 231 1.84 30.95 -3.80
C ARG A 231 2.67 31.94 -4.61
N GLU A 232 3.97 32.03 -4.38
CA GLU A 232 4.87 32.91 -5.15
C GLU A 232 4.88 32.53 -6.64
N THR A 233 4.86 31.23 -6.94
CA THR A 233 4.76 30.72 -8.32
C THR A 233 3.45 31.18 -8.98
N ALA A 234 2.32 31.02 -8.30
CA ALA A 234 1.01 31.42 -8.81
C ALA A 234 0.91 32.95 -8.98
N GLU A 235 1.26 33.72 -7.94
CA GLU A 235 1.22 35.19 -7.93
C GLU A 235 2.05 35.82 -9.06
N THR A 236 3.21 35.23 -9.34
CA THR A 236 4.18 35.84 -10.27
C THR A 236 4.00 35.37 -11.72
N HIS A 237 3.52 34.14 -11.94
CA HIS A 237 3.58 33.50 -13.25
C HIS A 237 2.26 32.95 -13.78
N MET A 238 1.28 32.69 -12.92
CA MET A 238 -0.01 32.17 -13.37
C MET A 238 -0.85 33.27 -14.00
N GLN A 239 -1.56 32.93 -15.06
CA GLN A 239 -2.47 33.84 -15.76
C GLN A 239 -3.92 33.35 -15.65
N PRO A 240 -4.93 34.26 -15.68
CA PRO A 240 -6.33 33.87 -15.67
C PRO A 240 -6.71 32.91 -16.80
N GLY A 241 -7.19 31.71 -16.45
CA GLY A 241 -7.51 30.62 -17.38
C GLY A 241 -6.42 29.55 -17.54
N ASP A 242 -5.28 29.68 -16.85
CA ASP A 242 -4.28 28.60 -16.75
C ASP A 242 -4.90 27.34 -16.13
N ARG A 243 -4.44 26.17 -16.55
CA ARG A 243 -4.94 24.88 -16.05
C ARG A 243 -3.87 24.14 -15.28
N VAL A 244 -4.25 23.47 -14.20
CA VAL A 244 -3.31 22.74 -13.34
C VAL A 244 -3.65 21.26 -13.33
N ILE A 245 -2.64 20.42 -13.52
CA ILE A 245 -2.60 19.01 -13.15
C ILE A 245 -1.87 18.93 -11.82
N LEU A 246 -2.53 18.42 -10.79
CA LEU A 246 -2.00 18.33 -9.43
C LEU A 246 -1.73 16.87 -9.06
N CYS A 247 -0.48 16.57 -8.76
CA CYS A 247 -0.02 15.27 -8.28
C CYS A 247 0.08 15.30 -6.76
N VAL A 248 -0.60 14.37 -6.10
CA VAL A 248 -0.56 14.15 -4.65
C VAL A 248 -0.34 12.67 -4.37
N ALA A 249 0.28 12.31 -3.25
CA ALA A 249 0.51 10.89 -2.95
C ALA A 249 -0.79 10.15 -2.59
N GLU A 250 -1.64 10.77 -1.77
CA GLU A 250 -2.83 10.14 -1.18
C GLU A 250 -4.14 10.71 -1.79
N PRO A 251 -5.13 9.87 -2.17
CA PRO A 251 -6.42 10.28 -2.71
C PRO A 251 -7.36 10.76 -1.59
N SER A 252 -7.07 11.93 -1.01
CA SER A 252 -7.80 12.46 0.14
C SER A 252 -9.33 12.56 -0.08
N TRP A 253 -9.77 12.70 -1.34
CA TRP A 253 -11.19 12.73 -1.72
C TRP A 253 -11.93 11.42 -1.44
N ILE A 254 -11.27 10.25 -1.55
CA ILE A 254 -11.87 8.96 -1.23
C ILE A 254 -12.11 8.86 0.27
N PHE A 255 -11.16 9.31 1.09
CA PHE A 255 -11.26 9.25 2.55
C PHE A 255 -12.25 10.28 3.10
N ALA A 256 -12.29 11.47 2.50
CA ALA A 256 -13.24 12.51 2.85
C ALA A 256 -14.70 12.06 2.64
N ASN A 257 -14.99 11.45 1.49
CA ASN A 257 -16.30 10.86 1.20
C ASN A 257 -16.69 9.76 2.22
N ASN A 258 -15.71 9.07 2.81
CA ASN A 258 -15.99 8.04 3.82
C ASN A 258 -16.35 8.62 5.21
N GLY A 259 -16.36 9.95 5.38
CA GLY A 259 -16.98 10.61 6.53
C GLY A 259 -16.07 11.53 7.36
N ASP A 260 -14.93 11.95 6.82
CA ASP A 260 -14.10 13.00 7.43
C ASP A 260 -13.60 13.99 6.37
N ALA A 261 -14.43 14.99 6.07
CA ALA A 261 -14.10 16.07 5.14
C ALA A 261 -12.83 16.85 5.55
N THR A 262 -12.35 16.72 6.80
CA THR A 262 -11.10 17.38 7.22
C THR A 262 -9.87 16.84 6.49
N LEU A 263 -9.95 15.60 6.00
CA LEU A 263 -8.88 14.96 5.22
C LEU A 263 -8.69 15.61 3.84
N HIS A 264 -9.71 16.25 3.28
CA HIS A 264 -9.61 16.95 1.99
C HIS A 264 -9.13 18.40 2.11
N ARG A 265 -9.17 19.00 3.31
CA ARG A 265 -8.96 20.44 3.52
C ARG A 265 -7.66 20.99 2.93
N ASN A 266 -6.57 20.23 3.02
CA ASN A 266 -5.27 20.71 2.52
C ASN A 266 -5.26 20.79 0.99
N LEU A 267 -5.93 19.85 0.32
CA LEU A 267 -6.08 19.87 -1.12
C LEU A 267 -7.03 21.00 -1.55
N SER A 268 -8.17 21.15 -0.87
CA SER A 268 -9.09 22.28 -1.08
C SER A 268 -8.42 23.63 -0.83
N PHE A 269 -7.49 23.73 0.13
CA PHE A 269 -6.71 24.94 0.37
C PHE A 269 -5.79 25.27 -0.81
N VAL A 270 -5.06 24.30 -1.36
CA VAL A 270 -4.23 24.54 -2.55
C VAL A 270 -5.09 24.95 -3.73
N GLU A 271 -6.20 24.26 -3.95
CA GLU A 271 -7.14 24.59 -5.02
C GLU A 271 -7.69 26.01 -4.86
N ASN A 272 -8.32 26.32 -3.73
CA ASN A 272 -9.06 27.56 -3.57
C ASN A 272 -8.18 28.76 -3.27
N GLU A 273 -7.21 28.63 -2.36
CA GLU A 273 -6.41 29.76 -1.86
C GLU A 273 -5.13 30.00 -2.67
N ILE A 274 -4.72 29.06 -3.52
CA ILE A 274 -3.52 29.20 -4.37
C ILE A 274 -3.91 29.20 -5.84
N ILE A 275 -4.57 28.18 -6.36
CA ILE A 275 -4.84 28.06 -7.81
C ILE A 275 -5.96 29.02 -8.24
N ASN A 276 -7.17 28.84 -7.70
CA ASN A 276 -8.36 29.56 -8.12
C ASN A 276 -8.25 31.07 -7.80
N LYS A 277 -7.67 31.41 -6.64
CA LYS A 277 -7.43 32.81 -6.23
C LYS A 277 -6.56 33.61 -7.21
N HIS A 278 -5.65 32.94 -7.92
CA HIS A 278 -4.78 33.56 -8.92
C HIS A 278 -5.27 33.34 -10.36
N GLY A 279 -6.54 32.95 -10.51
CA GLY A 279 -7.21 32.79 -11.80
C GLY A 279 -6.90 31.48 -12.54
N GLY A 280 -6.18 30.55 -11.91
CA GLY A 280 -6.00 29.20 -12.43
C GLY A 280 -7.24 28.34 -12.24
N HIS A 281 -7.24 27.16 -12.86
CA HIS A 281 -8.26 26.14 -12.72
C HIS A 281 -7.62 24.77 -12.50
N LEU A 282 -7.98 24.11 -11.40
CA LEU A 282 -7.53 22.74 -11.13
C LEU A 282 -8.33 21.75 -11.99
N ALA A 283 -7.76 21.30 -13.10
CA ALA A 283 -8.45 20.46 -14.07
C ALA A 283 -8.35 18.96 -13.76
N LEU A 284 -7.21 18.52 -13.21
CA LEU A 284 -6.96 17.12 -12.88
C LEU A 284 -6.19 17.02 -11.58
N THR A 285 -6.70 16.21 -10.65
CA THR A 285 -5.93 15.73 -9.50
C THR A 285 -5.65 14.24 -9.69
N VAL A 286 -4.39 13.83 -9.56
CA VAL A 286 -3.95 12.44 -9.69
C VAL A 286 -3.20 11.98 -8.45
N SER A 287 -3.50 10.76 -7.97
CA SER A 287 -2.79 10.14 -6.84
C SER A 287 -2.45 8.67 -7.02
N GLY A 288 -1.64 8.16 -6.08
CA GLY A 288 -1.42 6.74 -5.80
C GLY A 288 -2.09 6.32 -4.49
N ASP A 289 -1.32 5.66 -3.62
CA ASP A 289 -1.63 5.12 -2.28
C ASP A 289 -2.62 3.94 -2.30
N LEU A 290 -3.71 4.09 -3.03
CA LEU A 290 -4.64 3.00 -3.31
C LEU A 290 -4.22 2.32 -4.61
N HIS A 291 -3.83 1.04 -4.51
CA HIS A 291 -3.19 0.28 -5.58
C HIS A 291 -4.15 -0.24 -6.66
N HIS A 292 -4.99 0.65 -7.16
CA HIS A 292 -5.94 0.41 -8.23
C HIS A 292 -5.99 1.62 -9.16
N TYR A 293 -6.73 1.46 -10.25
CA TYR A 293 -7.19 2.57 -11.07
C TYR A 293 -8.66 2.90 -10.77
N ALA A 294 -8.96 4.19 -10.61
CA ALA A 294 -10.32 4.70 -10.52
C ALA A 294 -10.37 6.15 -11.03
N HIS A 295 -11.45 6.49 -11.73
CA HIS A 295 -11.65 7.83 -12.29
C HIS A 295 -13.04 8.37 -11.94
N TYR A 296 -13.04 9.63 -11.51
CA TYR A 296 -14.22 10.41 -11.17
C TYR A 296 -14.18 11.75 -11.91
N THR A 297 -15.36 12.19 -12.33
CA THR A 297 -15.57 13.46 -13.02
C THR A 297 -16.58 14.29 -12.26
N GLU A 298 -16.31 15.58 -12.12
CA GLU A 298 -17.26 16.52 -11.51
C GLU A 298 -18.62 16.45 -12.19
N ARG A 299 -19.69 16.45 -11.39
CA ARG A 299 -21.07 16.43 -11.85
C ARG A 299 -21.45 17.79 -12.40
N ALA A 300 -22.08 17.80 -13.58
CA ALA A 300 -22.55 19.01 -14.25
C ALA A 300 -21.49 20.13 -14.36
N PRO A 301 -20.30 19.82 -14.92
CA PRO A 301 -19.22 20.79 -14.96
C PRO A 301 -19.54 21.96 -15.90
N ASP A 302 -18.99 23.13 -15.60
CA ASP A 302 -18.92 24.24 -16.55
C ASP A 302 -18.25 23.78 -17.86
N ALA A 303 -18.83 24.13 -19.01
CA ALA A 303 -18.32 23.72 -20.32
C ALA A 303 -16.83 24.12 -20.48
N GLY A 304 -15.96 23.12 -20.63
CA GLY A 304 -14.51 23.33 -20.77
C GLY A 304 -13.73 23.51 -19.47
N LYS A 305 -14.36 23.28 -18.30
CA LYS A 305 -13.76 23.34 -16.96
C LYS A 305 -14.09 22.10 -16.10
N ALA A 306 -14.26 20.95 -16.73
CA ALA A 306 -14.52 19.72 -15.99
C ALA A 306 -13.33 19.36 -15.10
N ARG A 307 -13.58 19.16 -13.80
CA ARG A 307 -12.58 18.67 -12.85
C ARG A 307 -12.57 17.15 -12.82
N HIS A 308 -11.37 16.58 -12.79
CA HIS A 308 -11.17 15.14 -12.74
C HIS A 308 -10.38 14.75 -11.49
N LYS A 309 -10.76 13.63 -10.87
CA LYS A 309 -9.99 12.98 -9.80
C LYS A 309 -9.66 11.55 -10.22
N VAL A 310 -8.37 11.24 -10.29
CA VAL A 310 -7.87 9.94 -10.74
C VAL A 310 -6.97 9.33 -9.67
N THR A 311 -7.29 8.11 -9.29
CA THR A 311 -6.39 7.25 -8.51
C THR A 311 -5.73 6.29 -9.51
N CYS A 312 -4.39 6.23 -9.52
CA CYS A 312 -3.62 5.34 -10.40
C CYS A 312 -2.39 4.78 -9.66
N GLY A 313 -2.64 3.97 -8.64
CA GLY A 313 -1.61 3.33 -7.81
C GLY A 313 -1.15 1.95 -8.27
N GLY A 314 -1.28 1.64 -9.57
CA GLY A 314 -0.97 0.31 -10.11
C GLY A 314 0.51 0.10 -10.45
N GLY A 315 1.45 0.88 -9.93
CA GLY A 315 2.82 0.95 -10.46
C GLY A 315 3.76 -0.21 -10.11
N GLY A 316 3.42 -1.03 -9.13
CA GLY A 316 4.27 -2.15 -8.71
C GLY A 316 3.83 -2.85 -7.43
N ALA A 317 3.08 -2.18 -6.55
CA ALA A 317 2.50 -2.72 -5.32
C ALA A 317 1.43 -3.78 -5.56
N PHE A 318 1.06 -4.55 -4.52
CA PHE A 318 -0.07 -5.48 -4.60
C PHE A 318 -1.35 -4.74 -5.02
N SER A 319 -2.23 -5.34 -5.81
CA SER A 319 -3.42 -4.61 -6.28
C SER A 319 -4.52 -4.53 -5.21
N HIS A 320 -4.99 -3.32 -4.93
CA HIS A 320 -6.13 -3.07 -4.05
C HIS A 320 -7.46 -3.38 -4.76
N GLY A 321 -8.50 -3.66 -3.98
CA GLY A 321 -9.83 -3.89 -4.51
C GLY A 321 -10.60 -2.61 -4.83
N THR A 322 -11.50 -2.69 -5.82
CA THR A 322 -12.35 -1.59 -6.31
C THR A 322 -13.83 -1.78 -5.99
N HIS A 323 -14.26 -2.96 -5.53
CA HIS A 323 -15.69 -3.27 -5.33
C HIS A 323 -16.40 -2.52 -4.18
N HIS A 324 -15.67 -1.73 -3.39
CA HIS A 324 -16.21 -0.81 -2.37
C HIS A 324 -16.06 0.66 -2.76
N LEU A 325 -15.50 0.94 -3.94
CA LEU A 325 -15.44 2.31 -4.44
C LEU A 325 -16.87 2.84 -4.65
N PRO A 326 -17.14 4.08 -4.23
CA PRO A 326 -18.46 4.65 -4.38
C PRO A 326 -18.70 5.05 -5.84
N ASP A 327 -19.95 5.03 -6.28
CA ASP A 327 -20.32 5.55 -7.60
C ASP A 327 -20.35 7.08 -7.62
N GLU A 328 -20.50 7.71 -6.45
CA GLU A 328 -20.56 9.16 -6.24
C GLU A 328 -19.63 9.55 -5.08
N LEU A 329 -18.86 10.64 -5.26
CA LEU A 329 -18.11 11.28 -4.20
C LEU A 329 -18.78 12.60 -3.82
N ASP A 330 -19.14 12.74 -2.56
CA ASP A 330 -19.58 14.00 -1.94
C ASP A 330 -18.49 14.48 -0.97
N LEU A 331 -17.89 15.62 -1.29
CA LEU A 331 -16.77 16.18 -0.53
C LEU A 331 -17.20 17.22 0.52
N GLY A 332 -18.52 17.40 0.73
CA GLY A 332 -19.07 18.16 1.84
C GLY A 332 -19.34 19.64 1.57
N ASP A 333 -19.02 20.13 0.38
CA ASP A 333 -19.50 21.39 -0.17
C ASP A 333 -20.53 21.03 -1.24
N ASP A 334 -21.77 21.56 -1.18
CA ASP A 334 -22.92 21.19 -2.06
C ASP A 334 -22.66 21.32 -3.58
N GLU A 335 -21.48 21.83 -3.98
CA GLU A 335 -21.00 22.03 -5.34
C GLU A 335 -19.84 21.07 -5.74
N GLU A 336 -19.30 20.25 -4.83
CA GLU A 336 -18.16 19.34 -5.07
C GLU A 336 -18.58 17.86 -5.16
N ILE A 337 -19.52 17.57 -6.05
CA ILE A 337 -19.98 16.20 -6.31
C ILE A 337 -19.29 15.64 -7.54
N TYR A 338 -18.76 14.42 -7.44
CA TYR A 338 -18.10 13.72 -8.55
C TYR A 338 -18.75 12.37 -8.81
N ASP A 339 -19.02 12.09 -10.07
CA ASP A 339 -19.53 10.81 -10.55
C ASP A 339 -18.39 9.93 -11.04
N SER A 340 -18.41 8.65 -10.70
CA SER A 340 -17.45 7.70 -11.27
C SER A 340 -17.69 7.50 -12.76
N THR A 341 -16.62 7.36 -13.54
CA THR A 341 -16.73 6.95 -14.94
C THR A 341 -17.06 5.47 -15.11
N GLY A 342 -17.02 4.69 -14.03
CA GLY A 342 -17.19 3.23 -14.05
C GLY A 342 -15.96 2.47 -14.56
N GLU A 343 -14.87 3.17 -14.87
CA GLU A 343 -13.61 2.58 -15.31
C GLU A 343 -12.72 2.28 -14.10
N TYR A 344 -12.61 0.99 -13.78
CA TYR A 344 -11.84 0.49 -12.64
C TYR A 344 -10.88 -0.62 -13.05
N LEU A 345 -9.69 -0.62 -12.47
CA LEU A 345 -8.75 -1.74 -12.58
C LEU A 345 -8.19 -2.08 -11.17
N PRO A 346 -8.44 -3.28 -10.62
CA PRO A 346 -9.27 -4.37 -11.16
C PRO A 346 -10.74 -3.99 -11.34
N SER A 347 -11.49 -4.74 -12.16
CA SER A 347 -12.95 -4.59 -12.21
C SER A 347 -13.56 -4.94 -10.85
N ALA A 348 -14.78 -4.45 -10.55
CA ALA A 348 -15.45 -4.80 -9.30
C ALA A 348 -15.72 -6.31 -9.18
N SER A 349 -15.81 -7.04 -10.31
CA SER A 349 -15.97 -8.49 -10.32
C SER A 349 -14.66 -9.22 -9.99
N ASP A 350 -13.55 -8.82 -10.63
CA ASP A 350 -12.22 -9.37 -10.36
C ASP A 350 -11.79 -9.07 -8.94
N SER A 351 -12.08 -7.86 -8.47
CA SER A 351 -11.80 -7.45 -7.09
C SER A 351 -12.48 -8.36 -6.06
N ARG A 352 -13.73 -8.80 -6.30
CA ARG A 352 -14.41 -9.77 -5.42
C ARG A 352 -13.83 -11.17 -5.57
N ALA A 353 -13.44 -11.56 -6.78
CA ALA A 353 -12.83 -12.87 -7.04
C ALA A 353 -11.45 -13.02 -6.36
N MET A 354 -10.64 -11.95 -6.37
CA MET A 354 -9.33 -11.90 -5.71
C MET A 354 -9.41 -12.21 -4.23
N LEU A 355 -10.45 -11.71 -3.53
CA LEU A 355 -10.62 -11.94 -2.09
C LEU A 355 -10.62 -13.42 -1.72
N TRP A 356 -11.24 -14.28 -2.53
CA TRP A 356 -11.33 -15.72 -2.24
C TRP A 356 -9.97 -16.42 -2.18
N ARG A 357 -8.92 -15.84 -2.78
CA ARG A 357 -7.55 -16.33 -2.67
C ARG A 357 -7.00 -16.23 -1.23
N ASN A 358 -7.62 -15.45 -0.34
CA ASN A 358 -7.31 -15.44 1.09
C ASN A 358 -7.58 -16.79 1.77
N LEU A 359 -8.43 -17.68 1.22
CA LEU A 359 -8.56 -19.04 1.76
C LEU A 359 -7.25 -19.84 1.67
N LEU A 360 -6.33 -19.43 0.80
CA LEU A 360 -4.99 -20.01 0.68
C LEU A 360 -3.98 -19.39 1.66
N MET A 361 -4.43 -18.61 2.65
CA MET A 361 -3.60 -18.00 3.71
C MET A 361 -2.53 -18.94 4.28
N PRO A 362 -2.84 -20.19 4.71
CA PRO A 362 -1.81 -21.05 5.30
C PRO A 362 -0.74 -21.52 4.30
N LEU A 363 -1.05 -21.51 3.00
CA LEU A 363 -0.11 -21.91 1.95
C LEU A 363 0.73 -20.73 1.46
N ARG A 364 0.13 -19.53 1.37
CA ARG A 364 0.82 -18.31 0.94
C ARG A 364 1.69 -17.72 2.06
N HIS A 365 1.22 -17.82 3.30
CA HIS A 365 1.83 -17.21 4.48
C HIS A 365 2.11 -18.24 5.58
N PRO A 366 2.97 -19.25 5.32
CA PRO A 366 3.14 -20.39 6.22
C PRO A 366 3.73 -20.00 7.58
N LEU A 367 4.58 -18.97 7.64
CA LEU A 367 5.13 -18.47 8.90
C LEU A 367 4.06 -17.77 9.75
N PHE A 368 3.18 -16.99 9.12
CA PHE A 368 2.05 -16.37 9.82
C PHE A 368 1.07 -17.43 10.34
N ALA A 369 0.74 -18.41 9.51
CA ALA A 369 -0.07 -19.55 9.91
C ALA A 369 0.59 -20.34 11.06
N ALA A 370 1.91 -20.54 11.04
CA ALA A 370 2.63 -21.17 12.14
C ALA A 370 2.52 -20.37 13.46
N VAL A 371 2.44 -19.04 13.42
CA VAL A 371 2.17 -18.21 14.61
C VAL A 371 0.77 -18.49 15.16
N ILE A 372 -0.25 -18.55 14.30
CA ILE A 372 -1.61 -18.95 14.70
C ILE A 372 -1.60 -20.35 15.32
N GLY A 373 -0.92 -21.31 14.69
CA GLY A 373 -0.71 -22.65 15.21
C GLY A 373 0.02 -22.67 16.56
N GLY A 374 0.97 -21.77 16.76
CA GLY A 374 1.67 -21.56 18.03
C GLY A 374 0.72 -21.08 19.14
N PHE A 375 -0.19 -20.15 18.85
CA PHE A 375 -1.23 -19.74 19.82
C PHE A 375 -2.13 -20.92 20.21
N TYR A 376 -2.53 -21.73 19.23
CA TYR A 376 -3.34 -22.93 19.47
C TYR A 376 -2.59 -23.92 20.34
N LEU A 377 -1.32 -24.17 20.02
CA LEU A 377 -0.46 -25.07 20.75
C LEU A 377 -0.31 -24.66 22.21
N VAL A 378 0.04 -23.39 22.46
CA VAL A 378 0.23 -22.89 23.82
C VAL A 378 -1.08 -22.99 24.60
N TYR A 379 -2.21 -22.59 24.00
CA TYR A 379 -3.49 -22.64 24.72
C TYR A 379 -3.96 -24.08 24.97
N ALA A 380 -3.75 -24.99 24.01
CA ALA A 380 -4.01 -26.42 24.19
C ALA A 380 -3.19 -27.02 25.35
N TRP A 381 -1.91 -26.66 25.48
CA TRP A 381 -1.08 -27.11 26.59
C TRP A 381 -1.55 -26.55 27.94
N VAL A 382 -2.04 -25.31 27.98
CA VAL A 382 -2.67 -24.74 29.17
C VAL A 382 -3.95 -25.50 29.54
N LEU A 383 -4.79 -25.81 28.55
CA LEU A 383 -6.02 -26.58 28.75
C LEU A 383 -5.76 -28.05 29.11
N ASN A 384 -4.64 -28.64 28.67
CA ASN A 384 -4.22 -29.99 29.08
C ASN A 384 -3.90 -30.10 30.57
N ARG A 385 -3.68 -28.99 31.26
CA ARG A 385 -3.53 -28.96 32.73
C ARG A 385 -4.85 -28.81 33.47
N THR A 386 -5.97 -28.81 32.76
CA THR A 386 -7.33 -28.74 33.32
C THR A 386 -8.05 -30.07 33.12
N LEU A 387 -9.29 -30.16 33.60
CA LEU A 387 -10.15 -31.34 33.40
C LEU A 387 -10.69 -31.47 31.97
N LEU A 388 -10.40 -30.52 31.07
CA LEU A 388 -10.99 -30.47 29.73
C LEU A 388 -10.71 -31.74 28.92
N LEU A 389 -9.44 -32.09 28.72
CA LEU A 389 -9.05 -33.20 27.84
C LEU A 389 -9.52 -34.58 28.34
N PRO A 390 -9.40 -34.91 29.64
CA PRO A 390 -9.98 -36.14 30.19
C PRO A 390 -11.50 -36.23 30.07
N GLU A 391 -12.23 -35.14 30.28
CA GLU A 391 -13.69 -35.15 30.13
C GLU A 391 -14.09 -35.19 28.63
N LEU A 392 -13.30 -34.59 27.73
CA LEU A 392 -13.50 -34.67 26.27
C LEU A 392 -13.33 -36.08 25.71
N SER A 393 -12.33 -36.84 26.18
CA SER A 393 -12.07 -38.20 25.67
C SER A 393 -13.21 -39.19 25.98
N ALA A 394 -14.03 -38.88 26.99
CA ALA A 394 -15.21 -39.67 27.34
C ALA A 394 -16.44 -39.37 26.46
N ILE A 395 -16.38 -38.33 25.62
CA ILE A 395 -17.50 -37.90 24.77
C ILE A 395 -17.19 -38.29 23.32
N PRO A 396 -17.91 -39.23 22.70
CA PRO A 396 -17.67 -39.61 21.30
C PRO A 396 -17.77 -38.41 20.34
N PHE A 397 -16.83 -38.30 19.40
CA PHE A 397 -16.80 -37.23 18.41
C PHE A 397 -17.97 -37.34 17.42
N ALA A 398 -19.06 -36.63 17.71
CA ALA A 398 -20.28 -36.64 16.91
C ALA A 398 -21.09 -35.35 17.11
N ILE A 399 -21.74 -34.84 16.06
CA ILE A 399 -22.47 -33.56 16.09
C ILE A 399 -23.52 -33.50 17.22
N GLU A 400 -24.18 -34.61 17.51
CA GLU A 400 -25.16 -34.74 18.60
C GLU A 400 -24.59 -34.42 20.00
N ASN A 401 -23.27 -34.52 20.19
CA ASN A 401 -22.60 -34.27 21.46
C ASN A 401 -22.06 -32.83 21.60
N VAL A 402 -22.18 -31.99 20.56
CA VAL A 402 -21.62 -30.62 20.55
C VAL A 402 -22.14 -29.77 21.70
N GLU A 403 -23.39 -29.94 22.12
CA GLU A 403 -23.99 -29.18 23.22
C GLU A 403 -23.31 -29.39 24.59
N LYS A 404 -22.56 -30.50 24.75
CA LYS A 404 -21.85 -30.83 26.00
C LYS A 404 -20.52 -30.08 26.14
N ILE A 405 -19.97 -29.57 25.03
CA ILE A 405 -18.63 -28.97 25.00
C ILE A 405 -18.56 -27.59 25.66
N PRO A 406 -19.51 -26.66 25.47
CA PRO A 406 -19.42 -25.32 26.04
C PRO A 406 -19.38 -25.30 27.57
N SER A 407 -20.23 -26.07 28.24
CA SER A 407 -20.27 -26.12 29.71
C SER A 407 -18.97 -26.70 30.27
N LEU A 408 -18.43 -27.72 29.62
CA LEU A 408 -17.15 -28.33 29.96
C LEU A 408 -15.99 -27.35 29.80
N PHE A 409 -15.95 -26.62 28.68
CA PHE A 409 -14.93 -25.62 28.40
C PHE A 409 -14.96 -24.48 29.43
N ILE A 410 -16.15 -23.97 29.76
CA ILE A 410 -16.33 -22.92 30.77
C ILE A 410 -15.82 -23.42 32.12
N LYS A 411 -16.32 -24.57 32.58
CA LYS A 411 -15.87 -25.19 33.85
C LYS A 411 -14.35 -25.32 33.90
N SER A 412 -13.74 -25.85 32.85
CA SER A 412 -12.29 -26.09 32.77
C SER A 412 -11.49 -24.79 32.71
N THR A 413 -11.92 -23.81 31.92
CA THR A 413 -11.21 -22.53 31.77
C THR A 413 -11.15 -21.77 33.09
N PHE A 414 -12.27 -21.71 33.83
CA PHE A 414 -12.31 -20.97 35.09
C PHE A 414 -11.62 -21.68 36.27
N THR A 415 -11.14 -22.92 36.09
CA THR A 415 -10.28 -23.59 37.09
C THR A 415 -8.82 -23.15 37.01
N SER A 416 -8.41 -22.44 35.95
CA SER A 416 -7.03 -22.02 35.72
C SER A 416 -6.97 -20.54 35.35
N LEU A 417 -6.33 -19.73 36.20
CA LEU A 417 -6.05 -18.31 35.91
C LEU A 417 -5.29 -18.14 34.59
N LEU A 418 -4.39 -19.08 34.27
CA LEU A 418 -3.64 -19.07 33.02
C LEU A 418 -4.56 -19.32 31.82
N ALA A 419 -5.53 -20.24 31.92
CA ALA A 419 -6.51 -20.49 30.86
C ALA A 419 -7.41 -19.27 30.63
N VAL A 420 -7.83 -18.58 31.70
CA VAL A 420 -8.56 -17.32 31.60
C VAL A 420 -7.71 -16.24 30.92
N ALA A 421 -6.45 -16.09 31.31
CA ALA A 421 -5.55 -15.10 30.72
C ALA A 421 -5.34 -15.32 29.21
N PHE A 422 -5.16 -16.58 28.77
CA PHE A 422 -5.06 -16.91 27.34
C PHE A 422 -6.36 -16.69 26.58
N LEU A 423 -7.52 -16.99 27.18
CA LEU A 423 -8.82 -16.68 26.57
C LEU A 423 -8.97 -15.16 26.38
N LEU A 424 -8.64 -14.37 27.40
CA LEU A 424 -8.67 -12.91 27.31
C LEU A 424 -7.71 -12.40 26.25
N LEU A 425 -6.49 -12.95 26.17
CA LEU A 425 -5.53 -12.61 25.13
C LEU A 425 -6.10 -12.87 23.73
N LEU A 426 -6.70 -14.06 23.49
CA LEU A 426 -7.32 -14.40 22.21
C LEU A 426 -8.45 -13.43 21.83
N VAL A 427 -9.32 -13.09 22.78
CA VAL A 427 -10.44 -12.15 22.56
C VAL A 427 -9.92 -10.74 22.31
N MET A 428 -8.95 -10.28 23.10
CA MET A 428 -8.34 -8.96 22.95
C MET A 428 -7.59 -8.85 21.61
N SER A 429 -6.81 -9.87 21.22
CA SER A 429 -6.12 -9.90 19.93
C SER A 429 -7.09 -9.84 18.76
N GLY A 430 -8.18 -10.62 18.78
CA GLY A 430 -9.20 -10.55 17.73
C GLY A 430 -9.93 -9.20 17.70
N ALA A 431 -10.22 -8.62 18.87
CA ALA A 431 -10.84 -7.31 18.96
C ALA A 431 -9.93 -6.16 18.50
N MET A 432 -8.62 -6.23 18.79
CA MET A 432 -7.62 -5.28 18.32
C MET A 432 -7.41 -5.42 16.82
N PHE A 433 -7.33 -6.65 16.30
CA PHE A 433 -7.20 -6.90 14.86
C PHE A 433 -8.47 -6.49 14.09
N ALA A 434 -9.63 -6.44 14.74
CA ALA A 434 -10.86 -5.95 14.14
C ALA A 434 -10.99 -4.42 14.07
N GLN A 435 -9.98 -3.66 14.52
CA GLN A 435 -9.92 -2.22 14.31
C GLN A 435 -9.42 -1.96 12.87
N PRO A 436 -10.29 -1.50 11.94
CA PRO A 436 -9.83 -1.12 10.62
C PRO A 436 -9.01 0.17 10.69
N ASP A 437 -8.22 0.44 9.64
CA ASP A 437 -7.67 1.78 9.43
C ASP A 437 -8.79 2.82 9.49
N TRP A 438 -8.64 3.76 10.42
CA TRP A 438 -9.66 4.75 10.74
C TRP A 438 -9.96 5.66 9.53
N LYS A 439 -8.97 5.88 8.65
CA LYS A 439 -9.10 6.65 7.40
C LYS A 439 -10.05 6.00 6.40
N SER A 440 -10.07 4.66 6.33
CA SER A 440 -10.86 3.90 5.36
C SER A 440 -12.34 3.75 5.75
N CYS A 441 -12.69 3.94 7.02
CA CYS A 441 -14.06 3.80 7.53
C CYS A 441 -14.39 4.78 8.69
N PRO A 442 -14.31 6.11 8.49
CA PRO A 442 -14.90 7.08 9.40
C PRO A 442 -16.40 6.77 9.57
N GLY A 443 -16.94 6.89 10.79
CA GLY A 443 -18.39 6.78 11.02
C GLY A 443 -19.04 5.39 11.05
N ARG A 444 -18.39 4.28 10.65
CA ARG A 444 -19.00 2.93 10.82
C ARG A 444 -19.07 2.55 12.30
N LYS A 445 -20.30 2.29 12.79
CA LYS A 445 -20.61 2.08 14.22
C LYS A 445 -19.58 1.13 14.89
N PRO A 446 -18.94 1.55 15.99
CA PRO A 446 -17.92 0.76 16.67
C PRO A 446 -18.41 -0.65 17.05
N ILE A 447 -19.71 -0.82 17.30
CA ILE A 447 -20.30 -2.10 17.68
C ILE A 447 -20.15 -3.20 16.62
N ARG A 448 -20.25 -2.90 15.31
CA ARG A 448 -20.07 -3.92 14.26
C ARG A 448 -18.62 -4.41 14.20
N LYS A 449 -17.66 -3.53 14.52
CA LYS A 449 -16.22 -3.82 14.56
C LYS A 449 -15.90 -4.80 15.69
N TRP A 450 -16.39 -4.50 16.90
CA TRP A 450 -16.25 -5.38 18.07
C TRP A 450 -16.91 -6.75 17.84
N LEU A 451 -18.11 -6.77 17.26
CA LEU A 451 -18.80 -8.03 16.96
C LEU A 451 -18.01 -8.89 15.96
N GLY A 452 -17.43 -8.30 14.90
CA GLY A 452 -16.59 -9.02 13.95
C GLY A 452 -15.37 -9.66 14.61
N GLY A 453 -14.64 -8.91 15.44
CA GLY A 453 -13.49 -9.42 16.19
C GLY A 453 -13.86 -10.52 17.18
N ILE A 454 -14.98 -10.36 17.90
CA ILE A 454 -15.48 -11.39 18.84
C ILE A 454 -15.86 -12.66 18.08
N VAL A 455 -16.62 -12.55 16.98
CA VAL A 455 -16.98 -13.72 16.16
C VAL A 455 -15.73 -14.41 15.64
N HIS A 456 -14.72 -13.67 15.19
CA HIS A 456 -13.45 -14.21 14.75
C HIS A 456 -12.70 -14.97 15.87
N SER A 457 -12.59 -14.39 17.07
CA SER A 457 -12.00 -15.07 18.23
C SER A 457 -12.79 -16.32 18.65
N VAL A 458 -14.12 -16.27 18.60
CA VAL A 458 -15.00 -17.42 18.89
C VAL A 458 -14.79 -18.54 17.86
N LEU A 459 -14.68 -18.20 16.57
CA LEU A 459 -14.38 -19.20 15.53
C LEU A 459 -13.04 -19.89 15.78
N HIS A 460 -12.01 -19.12 16.16
CA HIS A 460 -10.74 -19.72 16.55
C HIS A 460 -10.89 -20.68 17.74
N LEU A 461 -11.62 -20.27 18.77
CA LEU A 461 -11.91 -21.12 19.92
C LEU A 461 -12.67 -22.40 19.53
N VAL A 462 -13.69 -22.30 18.67
CA VAL A 462 -14.43 -23.46 18.17
C VAL A 462 -13.50 -24.44 17.44
N VAL A 463 -12.62 -23.96 16.57
CA VAL A 463 -11.65 -24.83 15.88
C VAL A 463 -10.68 -25.48 16.87
N LEU A 464 -10.19 -24.72 17.86
CA LEU A 464 -9.30 -25.27 18.90
C LEU A 464 -10.00 -26.39 19.69
N LEU A 465 -11.23 -26.15 20.17
CA LEU A 465 -11.99 -27.12 20.94
C LEU A 465 -12.38 -28.34 20.11
N GLY A 466 -12.78 -28.14 18.85
CA GLY A 466 -13.04 -29.24 17.93
C GLY A 466 -11.80 -30.08 17.65
N SER A 467 -10.63 -29.44 17.51
CA SER A 467 -9.35 -30.14 17.33
C SER A 467 -8.98 -30.94 18.57
N LEU A 468 -9.09 -30.34 19.76
CA LEU A 468 -8.83 -31.03 21.03
C LEU A 468 -9.78 -32.20 21.25
N TRP A 469 -11.07 -32.02 20.92
CA TRP A 469 -12.07 -33.08 21.06
C TRP A 469 -11.79 -34.25 20.13
N TYR A 470 -11.54 -33.98 18.84
CA TYR A 470 -11.15 -35.01 17.88
C TYR A 470 -9.92 -35.76 18.37
N ILE A 471 -8.87 -35.03 18.75
CA ILE A 471 -7.61 -35.63 19.24
C ILE A 471 -7.83 -36.45 20.51
N ALA A 472 -8.68 -36.00 21.43
CA ALA A 472 -8.95 -36.71 22.68
C ALA A 472 -9.70 -38.03 22.49
N THR A 473 -10.48 -38.16 21.42
CA THR A 473 -11.28 -39.35 21.11
C THR A 473 -10.54 -40.38 20.25
N GLU A 474 -9.48 -39.97 19.56
CA GLU A 474 -8.76 -40.83 18.62
C GLU A 474 -7.71 -41.70 19.33
N SER A 475 -7.88 -43.01 19.18
CA SER A 475 -7.02 -44.01 19.87
C SER A 475 -5.55 -44.01 19.44
N TRP A 476 -5.22 -43.41 18.29
CA TRP A 476 -3.84 -43.30 17.79
C TRP A 476 -3.11 -42.05 18.28
N ILE A 477 -3.80 -41.13 18.97
CA ILE A 477 -3.18 -39.96 19.61
C ILE A 477 -3.29 -40.09 21.12
N THR A 478 -2.17 -40.37 21.78
CA THR A 478 -2.12 -40.36 23.24
C THR A 478 -2.09 -38.91 23.75
N ILE A 479 -3.10 -38.55 24.54
CA ILE A 479 -3.08 -37.30 25.31
C ILE A 479 -1.85 -37.36 26.23
N PRO A 480 -0.95 -36.36 26.21
CA PRO A 480 0.26 -36.41 27.02
C PRO A 480 -0.08 -36.50 28.51
N PRO A 481 0.40 -37.53 29.23
CA PRO A 481 0.17 -37.66 30.67
C PRO A 481 0.91 -36.55 31.44
N ASP A 482 0.72 -36.52 32.77
CA ASP A 482 1.52 -35.65 33.65
C ASP A 482 2.37 -36.51 34.59
N PRO A 483 3.72 -36.50 34.47
CA PRO A 483 4.54 -35.74 33.51
C PRO A 483 4.45 -36.27 32.06
N PRO A 484 4.68 -35.41 31.05
CA PRO A 484 4.50 -35.78 29.65
C PRO A 484 5.58 -36.74 29.15
N GLU A 485 5.14 -37.79 28.45
CA GLU A 485 6.03 -38.65 27.67
C GLU A 485 6.37 -37.97 26.33
N TRP A 486 7.66 -37.92 25.99
CA TRP A 486 8.16 -37.20 24.80
C TRP A 486 7.44 -37.55 23.50
N GLY A 487 7.13 -38.83 23.26
CA GLY A 487 6.40 -39.27 22.07
C GLY A 487 5.01 -38.63 21.99
N SER A 488 4.17 -38.87 23.00
CA SER A 488 2.82 -38.30 23.09
C SER A 488 2.83 -36.76 23.02
N ALA A 489 3.76 -36.12 23.71
CA ALA A 489 3.91 -34.66 23.73
C ALA A 489 4.23 -34.07 22.35
N VAL A 490 5.13 -34.71 21.58
CA VAL A 490 5.50 -34.27 20.23
C VAL A 490 4.32 -34.44 19.28
N TYR A 491 3.68 -35.61 19.26
CA TYR A 491 2.54 -35.85 18.36
C TYR A 491 1.35 -34.94 18.66
N PHE A 492 0.98 -34.79 19.94
CA PHE A 492 -0.07 -33.85 20.36
C PHE A 492 0.24 -32.42 19.92
N SER A 493 1.49 -31.98 20.13
CA SER A 493 1.92 -30.63 19.76
C SER A 493 1.89 -30.40 18.26
N LEU A 494 2.35 -31.37 17.47
CA LEU A 494 2.30 -31.31 16.02
C LEU A 494 0.86 -31.32 15.51
N ALA A 495 0.00 -32.19 16.04
CA ALA A 495 -1.40 -32.28 15.61
C ALA A 495 -2.16 -30.97 15.87
N ILE A 496 -2.06 -30.41 17.08
CA ILE A 496 -2.69 -29.13 17.42
C ILE A 496 -2.05 -27.98 16.64
N GLY A 497 -0.72 -27.92 16.59
CA GLY A 497 -0.01 -26.85 15.88
C GLY A 497 -0.35 -26.82 14.40
N LEU A 498 -0.39 -27.98 13.74
CA LEU A 498 -0.79 -28.10 12.33
C LEU A 498 -2.27 -27.79 12.12
N SER A 499 -3.16 -28.25 13.01
CA SER A 499 -4.58 -27.88 12.94
C SER A 499 -4.78 -26.36 13.06
N GLY A 500 -4.12 -25.74 14.03
CA GLY A 500 -4.17 -24.28 14.21
C GLY A 500 -3.56 -23.52 13.04
N ALA A 501 -2.44 -24.00 12.48
CA ALA A 501 -1.84 -23.36 11.32
C ALA A 501 -2.71 -23.47 10.06
N LEU A 502 -3.16 -24.69 9.72
CA LEU A 502 -3.91 -24.94 8.50
C LEU A 502 -5.35 -24.45 8.61
N ILE A 503 -6.12 -24.97 9.58
CA ILE A 503 -7.54 -24.64 9.74
C ILE A 503 -7.68 -23.22 10.30
N GLY A 504 -6.89 -22.85 11.30
CA GLY A 504 -6.89 -21.48 11.84
C GLY A 504 -6.44 -20.45 10.79
N GLY A 505 -5.47 -20.78 9.93
CA GLY A 505 -5.11 -19.94 8.78
C GLY A 505 -6.27 -19.74 7.81
N VAL A 506 -7.04 -20.80 7.49
CA VAL A 506 -8.25 -20.68 6.65
C VAL A 506 -9.33 -19.83 7.34
N VAL A 507 -9.54 -20.00 8.65
CA VAL A 507 -10.48 -19.17 9.43
C VAL A 507 -10.09 -17.69 9.37
N PHE A 508 -8.79 -17.38 9.44
CA PHE A 508 -8.29 -16.04 9.30
C PHE A 508 -8.52 -15.48 7.89
N GLY A 509 -8.23 -16.27 6.84
CA GLY A 509 -8.55 -15.89 5.47
C GLY A 509 -10.03 -15.64 5.23
N LEU A 510 -10.90 -16.49 5.78
CA LEU A 510 -12.36 -16.32 5.72
C LEU A 510 -12.82 -15.05 6.46
N TYR A 511 -12.19 -14.73 7.60
CA TYR A 511 -12.45 -13.49 8.32
C TYR A 511 -12.13 -12.26 7.48
N LEU A 512 -10.99 -12.23 6.78
CA LEU A 512 -10.66 -11.14 5.86
C LEU A 512 -11.70 -11.01 4.74
N ILE A 513 -12.09 -12.13 4.12
CA ILE A 513 -13.10 -12.16 3.05
C ILE A 513 -14.44 -11.60 3.53
N LEU A 514 -14.99 -12.15 4.61
CA LEU A 514 -16.33 -11.78 5.09
C LEU A 514 -16.35 -10.37 5.66
N SER A 515 -15.31 -9.97 6.39
CA SER A 515 -15.21 -8.61 6.92
C SER A 515 -15.12 -7.57 5.81
N ASN A 516 -14.41 -7.90 4.73
CA ASN A 516 -14.32 -7.04 3.56
C ASN A 516 -15.65 -7.01 2.80
N LEU A 517 -16.20 -8.14 2.37
CA LEU A 517 -17.43 -8.18 1.56
C LEU A 517 -18.66 -7.60 2.28
N LEU A 518 -18.83 -7.89 3.57
CA LEU A 518 -20.04 -7.50 4.32
C LEU A 518 -19.91 -6.11 4.94
N PHE A 519 -18.70 -5.72 5.33
CA PHE A 519 -18.47 -4.52 6.15
C PHE A 519 -17.37 -3.61 5.62
N GLY A 520 -16.82 -3.84 4.43
CA GLY A 520 -15.81 -2.98 3.80
C GLY A 520 -14.55 -2.77 4.64
N PHE A 521 -14.29 -3.65 5.62
CA PHE A 521 -13.12 -3.60 6.49
C PHE A 521 -11.95 -4.37 5.88
N HIS A 522 -10.75 -4.18 6.42
CA HIS A 522 -9.54 -4.90 6.01
C HIS A 522 -9.24 -4.76 4.51
N ARG A 523 -9.40 -3.54 3.96
CA ARG A 523 -9.18 -3.28 2.52
C ARG A 523 -7.73 -3.45 2.13
N THR A 524 -6.80 -3.13 3.02
CA THR A 524 -5.37 -3.28 2.76
C THR A 524 -4.93 -4.70 3.08
N GLU A 525 -5.30 -5.22 4.25
CA GLU A 525 -4.90 -6.54 4.75
C GLU A 525 -5.41 -7.69 3.86
N ALA A 526 -6.66 -7.61 3.39
CA ALA A 526 -7.22 -8.67 2.55
C ALA A 526 -6.56 -8.74 1.17
N PHE A 527 -6.07 -7.62 0.63
CA PHE A 527 -5.44 -7.58 -0.70
C PHE A 527 -3.92 -7.74 -0.62
N SER A 528 -3.28 -7.28 0.45
CA SER A 528 -1.84 -7.52 0.71
C SER A 528 -1.56 -8.99 1.00
N ALA A 529 -2.49 -9.73 1.62
CA ALA A 529 -2.40 -11.18 1.76
C ALA A 529 -2.46 -11.91 0.41
N VAL A 530 -3.16 -11.37 -0.58
CA VAL A 530 -3.27 -11.96 -1.92
C VAL A 530 -2.01 -11.67 -2.74
N ALA A 531 -1.43 -10.47 -2.59
CA ALA A 531 -0.24 -10.00 -3.28
C ALA A 531 -0.36 -10.16 -4.81
N ASP A 532 -1.43 -9.60 -5.39
CA ASP A 532 -1.73 -9.72 -6.82
C ASP A 532 -0.78 -8.86 -7.69
N LYS A 533 -0.29 -9.46 -8.78
CA LYS A 533 0.68 -8.86 -9.72
C LYS A 533 0.07 -8.43 -11.05
N ASP A 534 -1.19 -8.75 -11.33
CA ASP A 534 -1.70 -8.74 -12.70
C ASP A 534 -2.35 -7.39 -13.06
N HIS A 535 -2.96 -6.71 -12.09
CA HIS A 535 -3.69 -5.46 -12.31
C HIS A 535 -2.77 -4.26 -12.08
N LYS A 536 -1.86 -4.01 -13.02
CA LYS A 536 -0.93 -2.87 -13.00
C LYS A 536 -1.34 -1.78 -13.98
N SER A 537 -1.00 -0.54 -13.65
CA SER A 537 -1.39 0.62 -14.43
C SER A 537 -0.41 1.78 -14.28
N PHE A 538 -0.39 2.62 -15.30
CA PHE A 538 0.16 3.98 -15.30
C PHE A 538 -0.71 4.82 -16.24
N LEU A 539 -0.64 6.14 -16.15
CA LEU A 539 -1.36 7.05 -17.04
C LEU A 539 -0.40 7.66 -18.06
N ARG A 540 -0.89 7.89 -19.28
CA ARG A 540 -0.20 8.68 -20.31
C ARG A 540 -1.11 9.82 -20.73
N ILE A 541 -0.72 11.04 -20.39
CA ILE A 541 -1.50 12.27 -20.58
C ILE A 541 -0.87 13.07 -21.72
N GLN A 542 -1.63 13.33 -22.78
CA GLN A 542 -1.18 14.16 -23.89
C GLN A 542 -1.78 15.57 -23.77
N ILE A 543 -0.93 16.59 -23.84
CA ILE A 543 -1.31 17.99 -23.82
C ILE A 543 -0.91 18.61 -25.16
N SER A 544 -1.86 19.24 -25.85
CA SER A 544 -1.71 19.79 -27.20
C SER A 544 -2.65 20.96 -27.47
#